data_AF-A0A354DKU8-F1
#
_entry.id   AF-A0A354DKU8-F1
#
_cell.length_a   1.000
_cell.length_b   1.000
_cell.length_c   1.000
_cell.angle_alpha   90.00
_cell.angle_beta   90.00
_cell.angle_gamma   90.00
#
_symmetry.space_group_name_H-M   'P 1'
#
loop_
_entity.id
_entity.type
_entity.pdbx_description
1 polymer ?
#
loop_
_entity_poly.entity_id
_entity_poly.type
_entity_poly.pdbx_seq_one_letter_code
_entity_poly.pdbx_strand_id
1 'polypeptide(L)'
;EKSDKPAFIYAVTIQNHGTYYYPSTNKPNYPIDVKGNISDEVKEQLHVYSNGVNDGDTELQNLINYYKNSKEPTIIVFFGDHLPYLGNAYDETGYYSSATGLEQIRNMSKTPLVIWNNFGKEVNLPQDTISTSFLGTYLFDLAGVNTPLYYKFLEEFRNKLPGYKMTMKMDNQGKLYLDTPESLSELENQYRLLQYDLLFGKQ
;
A
#
# COMPACT_ATOMS: atom_id res chain seq x y z
N GLU A 1 -10.40 -22.46 -12.35
CA GLU A 1 -10.53 -21.43 -13.41
C GLU A 1 -11.17 -22.04 -14.67
N LYS A 2 -11.57 -21.22 -15.66
CA LYS A 2 -12.20 -21.66 -16.92
C LYS A 2 -11.37 -21.34 -18.20
N SER A 3 -10.18 -20.76 -18.06
CA SER A 3 -9.34 -20.29 -19.16
C SER A 3 -7.89 -20.64 -18.91
N ASP A 4 -7.17 -21.09 -19.94
CA ASP A 4 -5.73 -21.39 -19.89
C ASP A 4 -4.85 -20.13 -20.08
N LYS A 5 -5.47 -18.96 -20.33
CA LYS A 5 -4.75 -17.69 -20.46
C LYS A 5 -4.54 -17.03 -19.10
N PRO A 6 -3.34 -16.49 -18.81
CA PRO A 6 -3.08 -15.72 -17.60
C PRO A 6 -4.06 -14.55 -17.45
N ALA A 7 -4.50 -14.30 -16.22
CA ALA A 7 -5.34 -13.16 -15.88
C ALA A 7 -4.57 -12.14 -15.02
N PHE A 8 -4.81 -10.85 -15.28
CA PHE A 8 -4.45 -9.77 -14.38
C PHE A 8 -5.74 -9.15 -13.84
N ILE A 9 -5.91 -9.19 -12.52
CA ILE A 9 -7.10 -8.66 -11.84
C ILE A 9 -6.65 -7.54 -10.91
N TYR A 10 -7.18 -6.34 -11.14
CA TYR A 10 -7.05 -5.22 -10.22
C TYR A 10 -8.42 -4.94 -9.60
N ALA A 11 -8.55 -5.22 -8.31
CA ALA A 11 -9.80 -5.09 -7.56
C ALA A 11 -9.64 -4.05 -6.45
N VAL A 12 -10.71 -3.28 -6.21
CA VAL A 12 -10.78 -2.28 -5.14
C VAL A 12 -11.90 -2.66 -4.19
N THR A 13 -11.55 -2.92 -2.93
CA THR A 13 -12.52 -3.22 -1.88
C THR A 13 -13.16 -1.94 -1.34
N ILE A 14 -14.39 -2.01 -0.84
CA ILE A 14 -15.11 -0.83 -0.33
C ILE A 14 -15.52 -0.92 1.15
N GLN A 15 -15.51 -2.13 1.74
CA GLN A 15 -16.14 -2.39 3.04
C GLN A 15 -15.64 -1.48 4.16
N ASN A 16 -14.32 -1.28 4.25
CA ASN A 16 -13.74 -0.46 5.32
C ASN A 16 -13.67 1.03 4.97
N HIS A 17 -14.52 1.52 4.07
CA HIS A 17 -14.67 2.95 3.81
C HIS A 17 -15.51 3.60 4.93
N GLY A 18 -15.19 4.86 5.27
CA GLY A 18 -15.89 5.63 6.30
C GLY A 18 -17.39 5.82 6.03
N THR A 19 -18.18 6.25 7.03
CA THR A 19 -17.79 7.16 8.14
C THR A 19 -17.39 6.53 9.48
N TYR A 20 -17.28 5.20 9.62
CA TYR A 20 -16.90 4.52 10.88
C TYR A 20 -17.80 4.80 12.09
N TYR A 21 -19.11 4.96 11.86
CA TYR A 21 -20.11 5.03 12.93
C TYR A 21 -21.26 4.06 12.61
N TYR A 22 -21.86 3.46 13.64
CA TYR A 22 -23.09 2.67 13.47
C TYR A 22 -24.29 3.45 14.00
N PRO A 23 -25.43 3.47 13.27
CA PRO A 23 -26.69 3.76 13.91
C PRO A 23 -26.93 2.71 15.01
N SER A 24 -27.31 3.16 16.20
CA SER A 24 -27.43 2.37 17.43
C SER A 24 -28.32 1.13 17.34
N THR A 25 -29.09 0.97 16.26
CA THR A 25 -30.09 -0.07 16.09
C THR A 25 -29.59 -1.36 15.45
N ASN A 26 -28.34 -1.44 14.95
CA ASN A 26 -27.79 -2.66 14.32
C ASN A 26 -26.26 -2.75 14.48
N LYS A 27 -25.76 -2.86 15.72
CA LYS A 27 -24.32 -3.10 15.94
C LYS A 27 -23.99 -4.58 15.64
N PRO A 28 -23.09 -4.89 14.69
CA PRO A 28 -22.62 -6.25 14.46
C PRO A 28 -21.96 -6.81 15.73
N ASN A 29 -21.96 -8.14 15.86
CA ASN A 29 -21.20 -8.78 16.94
C ASN A 29 -19.70 -8.74 16.60
N TYR A 30 -19.02 -7.72 17.11
CA TYR A 30 -17.63 -7.45 16.77
C TYR A 30 -16.65 -8.09 17.75
N PRO A 31 -15.64 -8.84 17.27
CA PRO A 31 -14.68 -9.52 18.13
C PRO A 31 -13.63 -8.58 18.75
N ILE A 32 -13.33 -7.44 18.13
CA ILE A 32 -12.32 -6.49 18.63
C ILE A 32 -12.98 -5.44 19.51
N ASP A 33 -12.54 -5.32 20.75
CA ASP A 33 -12.93 -4.27 21.69
C ASP A 33 -11.80 -3.23 21.83
N VAL A 34 -12.14 -1.94 21.82
CA VAL A 34 -11.17 -0.83 21.89
C VAL A 34 -11.21 -0.19 23.27
N LYS A 35 -10.06 -0.15 23.92
CA LYS A 35 -9.88 0.41 25.28
C LYS A 35 -8.80 1.48 25.26
N GLY A 36 -9.00 2.53 26.04
CA GLY A 36 -8.03 3.62 26.18
C GLY A 36 -8.62 4.82 26.91
N ASN A 37 -7.74 5.74 27.33
CA ASN A 37 -8.13 7.03 27.88
C ASN A 37 -8.43 8.02 26.75
N ILE A 38 -9.51 7.77 26.03
CA ILE A 38 -9.99 8.49 24.84
C ILE A 38 -11.51 8.68 24.95
N SER A 39 -12.06 9.62 24.19
CA SER A 39 -13.49 9.91 24.13
C SER A 39 -14.30 8.70 23.62
N ASP A 40 -15.56 8.61 24.04
CA ASP A 40 -16.42 7.51 23.61
C ASP A 40 -16.70 7.54 22.10
N GLU A 41 -16.69 8.72 21.49
CA GLU A 41 -16.75 8.90 20.04
C GLU A 41 -15.54 8.25 19.34
N VAL A 42 -14.32 8.56 19.80
CA VAL A 42 -13.10 7.95 19.24
C VAL A 42 -13.05 6.44 19.50
N LYS A 43 -13.52 5.98 20.66
CA LYS A 43 -13.63 4.53 20.92
C LYS A 43 -14.55 3.85 19.91
N GLU A 44 -15.73 4.42 19.65
CA GLU A 44 -16.66 3.87 18.66
C GLU A 44 -16.04 3.86 17.27
N GLN A 45 -15.43 4.97 16.86
CA GLN A 45 -14.79 5.08 15.55
C GLN A 45 -13.67 4.06 15.33
N LEU A 46 -12.78 3.92 16.30
CA LEU A 46 -11.70 2.93 16.27
C LEU A 46 -12.23 1.50 16.35
N HIS A 47 -13.28 1.26 17.15
CA HIS A 47 -13.91 -0.06 17.22
C HIS A 47 -14.47 -0.48 15.86
N VAL A 48 -15.19 0.40 15.16
CA VAL A 48 -15.71 0.11 13.81
C VAL A 48 -14.57 -0.11 12.82
N TYR A 49 -13.61 0.80 12.77
CA TYR A 49 -12.46 0.70 11.86
C TYR A 49 -11.66 -0.59 12.08
N SER A 50 -11.29 -0.91 13.32
CA SER A 50 -10.47 -2.09 13.62
C SER A 50 -11.19 -3.39 13.27
N ASN A 51 -12.51 -3.48 13.49
CA ASN A 51 -13.25 -4.66 13.06
C ASN A 51 -13.40 -4.74 11.53
N GLY A 52 -13.55 -3.61 10.83
CA GLY A 52 -13.50 -3.59 9.36
C GLY A 52 -12.15 -4.04 8.79
N VAL A 53 -11.04 -3.69 9.47
CA VAL A 53 -9.70 -4.23 9.15
C VAL A 53 -9.65 -5.75 9.38
N ASN A 54 -10.19 -6.24 10.50
CA ASN A 54 -10.23 -7.67 10.81
C ASN A 54 -11.04 -8.48 9.79
N ASP A 55 -12.17 -7.96 9.35
CA ASP A 55 -12.97 -8.58 8.29
C ASP A 55 -12.17 -8.63 6.97
N GLY A 56 -11.49 -7.54 6.62
CA GLY A 56 -10.60 -7.50 5.45
C GLY A 56 -9.45 -8.50 5.52
N ASP A 57 -8.82 -8.66 6.69
CA ASP A 57 -7.78 -9.67 6.94
C ASP A 57 -8.34 -11.10 6.81
N THR A 58 -9.54 -11.34 7.33
CA THR A 58 -10.24 -12.63 7.21
C THR A 58 -10.52 -12.98 5.74
N GLU A 59 -10.98 -12.02 4.94
CA GLU A 59 -11.24 -12.25 3.52
C GLU A 59 -9.95 -12.40 2.70
N LEU A 60 -8.87 -11.70 3.05
CA LEU A 60 -7.55 -11.94 2.48
C LEU A 60 -7.07 -13.37 2.79
N GLN A 61 -7.27 -13.86 4.02
CA GLN A 61 -6.97 -15.24 4.39
C GLN A 61 -7.80 -16.23 3.57
N ASN A 62 -9.10 -15.99 3.38
CA ASN A 62 -9.96 -16.83 2.53
C ASN A 62 -9.43 -16.90 1.09
N LEU A 63 -9.05 -15.75 0.52
CA LEU A 63 -8.48 -15.67 -0.82
C LEU A 63 -7.16 -16.47 -0.93
N ILE A 64 -6.25 -16.30 0.03
CA ILE A 64 -5.00 -17.05 0.09
C ILE A 64 -5.27 -18.55 0.23
N ASN A 65 -6.17 -18.96 1.13
CA ASN A 65 -6.52 -20.36 1.34
C ASN A 65 -7.09 -21.03 0.09
N TYR A 66 -7.89 -20.29 -0.68
CA TYR A 66 -8.41 -20.76 -1.96
C TYR A 66 -7.26 -21.01 -2.96
N TYR A 67 -6.40 -20.03 -3.19
CA TYR A 67 -5.33 -20.13 -4.18
C TYR A 67 -4.15 -21.01 -3.75
N LYS A 68 -3.98 -21.25 -2.44
CA LYS A 68 -2.94 -22.13 -1.90
C LYS A 68 -3.04 -23.55 -2.46
N ASN A 69 -4.26 -24.00 -2.77
CA ASN A 69 -4.51 -25.33 -3.34
C ASN A 69 -4.73 -25.30 -4.87
N SER A 70 -4.64 -24.12 -5.50
CA SER A 70 -4.76 -24.00 -6.95
C SER A 70 -3.51 -24.54 -7.66
N LYS A 71 -3.71 -25.17 -8.82
CA LYS A 71 -2.61 -25.60 -9.71
C LYS A 71 -2.10 -24.45 -10.57
N GLU A 72 -2.85 -23.36 -10.68
CA GLU A 72 -2.47 -22.18 -11.45
C GLU A 72 -1.51 -21.31 -10.63
N PRO A 73 -0.29 -21.00 -11.13
CA PRO A 73 0.62 -20.08 -10.46
C PRO A 73 -0.05 -18.73 -10.21
N THR A 74 -0.17 -18.35 -8.95
CA THR A 74 -0.90 -17.15 -8.52
C THR A 74 -0.02 -16.26 -7.66
N ILE A 75 -0.06 -14.96 -7.91
CA ILE A 75 0.50 -13.91 -7.07
C ILE A 75 -0.66 -13.06 -6.55
N ILE A 76 -0.73 -12.88 -5.23
CA ILE A 76 -1.67 -11.96 -4.57
C ILE A 76 -0.87 -10.76 -4.08
N VAL A 77 -1.29 -9.56 -4.48
CA VAL A 77 -0.76 -8.29 -3.99
C VAL A 77 -1.90 -7.54 -3.33
N PHE A 78 -1.79 -7.32 -2.03
CA PHE A 78 -2.82 -6.67 -1.21
C PHE A 78 -2.19 -5.50 -0.47
N PHE A 79 -2.69 -4.28 -0.67
CA PHE A 79 -2.13 -3.10 -0.04
C PHE A 79 -3.22 -2.07 0.26
N GLY A 80 -2.99 -1.25 1.29
CA GLY A 80 -3.87 -0.12 1.59
C GLY A 80 -3.61 1.05 0.63
N ASP A 81 -4.68 1.69 0.16
CA ASP A 81 -4.62 2.88 -0.71
C ASP A 81 -4.23 4.14 0.07
N HIS A 82 -4.79 4.34 1.26
CA HIS A 82 -4.41 5.41 2.18
C HIS A 82 -4.83 5.07 3.63
N LEU A 83 -4.38 5.89 4.59
CA LEU A 83 -4.87 5.81 5.96
C LEU A 83 -6.34 6.31 6.05
N PRO A 84 -7.16 5.74 6.93
CA PRO A 84 -8.56 6.13 7.10
C PRO A 84 -8.70 7.60 7.58
N TYR A 85 -9.77 8.28 7.19
CA TYR A 85 -10.09 9.58 7.81
C TYR A 85 -10.70 9.37 9.20
N LEU A 86 -9.86 9.34 10.24
CA LEU A 86 -10.26 9.11 11.63
C LEU A 86 -10.35 10.38 12.50
N GLY A 87 -10.17 11.58 11.93
CA GLY A 87 -10.34 12.85 12.67
C GLY A 87 -9.61 12.88 14.02
N ASN A 88 -10.35 13.21 15.09
CA ASN A 88 -9.83 13.34 16.46
C ASN A 88 -9.13 12.09 16.99
N ALA A 89 -9.40 10.91 16.44
CA ALA A 89 -8.72 9.69 16.86
C ALA A 89 -7.19 9.81 16.69
N TYR A 90 -6.71 10.51 15.66
CA TYR A 90 -5.28 10.72 15.46
C TYR A 90 -4.64 11.58 16.55
N ASP A 91 -5.37 12.57 17.07
CA ASP A 91 -4.89 13.46 18.13
C ASP A 91 -4.99 12.78 19.51
N GLU A 92 -6.14 12.19 19.81
CA GLU A 92 -6.41 11.56 21.11
C GLU A 92 -5.55 10.31 21.36
N THR A 93 -5.17 9.58 20.31
CA THR A 93 -4.23 8.46 20.42
C THR A 93 -2.76 8.89 20.39
N GLY A 94 -2.48 10.16 20.12
CA GLY A 94 -1.12 10.69 19.94
C GLY A 94 -0.45 10.24 18.62
N TYR A 95 -1.19 9.61 17.70
CA TYR A 95 -0.66 9.17 16.42
C TYR A 95 -0.14 10.36 15.59
N TYR A 96 -0.90 11.46 15.52
CA TYR A 96 -0.49 12.66 14.78
C TYR A 96 0.75 13.32 15.37
N SER A 97 0.83 13.42 16.69
CA SER A 97 1.90 14.11 17.42
C SER A 97 3.15 13.25 17.66
N SER A 98 3.13 11.97 17.29
CA SER A 98 4.27 11.05 17.41
C SER A 98 5.49 11.43 16.57
N ALA A 99 5.31 12.29 15.56
CA ALA A 99 6.36 12.78 14.68
C ALA A 99 6.06 14.21 14.17
N THR A 100 7.06 14.90 13.63
CA THR A 100 6.91 16.24 13.05
C THR A 100 7.52 16.31 11.64
N GLY A 101 7.10 17.30 10.84
CA GLY A 101 7.67 17.55 9.51
C GLY A 101 7.53 16.36 8.55
N LEU A 102 8.61 16.01 7.86
CA LEU A 102 8.60 14.91 6.88
C LEU A 102 8.32 13.54 7.50
N GLU A 103 8.74 13.32 8.75
CA GLU A 103 8.48 12.06 9.46
C GLU A 103 6.98 11.89 9.74
N GLN A 104 6.29 12.98 10.09
CA GLN A 104 4.84 12.98 10.21
C GLN A 104 4.17 12.66 8.87
N ILE A 105 4.61 13.31 7.78
CA ILE A 105 4.10 13.03 6.43
C ILE A 105 4.32 11.57 6.05
N ARG A 106 5.48 10.98 6.37
CA ARG A 106 5.80 9.57 6.12
C ARG A 106 4.84 8.66 6.88
N ASN A 107 4.67 8.88 8.18
CA ASN A 107 3.79 8.06 9.01
C ASN A 107 2.34 8.15 8.52
N MET A 108 1.87 9.35 8.18
CA MET A 108 0.52 9.58 7.64
C MET A 108 0.32 9.06 6.21
N SER A 109 1.38 8.62 5.53
CA SER A 109 1.32 8.09 4.15
C SER A 109 1.62 6.59 4.08
N LYS A 110 1.87 5.92 5.22
CA LYS A 110 2.27 4.51 5.25
C LYS A 110 1.06 3.59 5.40
N THR A 111 0.94 2.63 4.50
CA THR A 111 -0.07 1.57 4.52
C THR A 111 0.58 0.18 4.46
N PRO A 112 -0.10 -0.88 4.92
CA PRO A 112 0.43 -2.24 4.81
C PRO A 112 0.49 -2.71 3.35
N LEU A 113 1.44 -3.61 3.07
CA LEU A 113 1.61 -4.32 1.81
C LEU A 113 1.85 -5.80 2.12
N VAL A 114 1.08 -6.67 1.48
CA VAL A 114 1.26 -8.12 1.47
C VAL A 114 1.46 -8.56 0.03
N ILE A 115 2.53 -9.31 -0.22
CA ILE A 115 2.74 -10.00 -1.48
C ILE A 115 2.90 -11.48 -1.14
N TRP A 116 2.07 -12.31 -1.74
CA TRP A 116 2.06 -13.76 -1.52
C TRP A 116 2.00 -14.48 -2.87
N ASN A 117 2.56 -15.70 -2.93
CA ASN A 117 2.42 -16.56 -4.10
C ASN A 117 2.28 -18.03 -3.70
N ASN A 118 1.60 -18.83 -4.54
CA ASN A 118 1.30 -20.24 -4.25
C ASN A 118 2.39 -21.23 -4.73
N PHE A 119 3.46 -20.75 -5.35
CA PHE A 119 4.54 -21.57 -5.91
C PHE A 119 5.86 -21.48 -5.11
N GLY A 120 5.84 -20.78 -3.97
CA GLY A 120 6.94 -20.77 -3.00
C GLY A 120 8.16 -19.96 -3.43
N LYS A 121 8.05 -19.07 -4.42
CA LYS A 121 9.15 -18.15 -4.76
C LYS A 121 9.30 -17.12 -3.64
N GLU A 122 10.52 -16.86 -3.22
CA GLU A 122 10.82 -15.86 -2.21
C GLU A 122 10.42 -14.46 -2.69
N VAL A 123 9.77 -13.69 -1.81
CA VAL A 123 9.41 -12.30 -2.07
C VAL A 123 10.44 -11.41 -1.40
N ASN A 124 11.42 -10.95 -2.18
CA ASN A 124 12.51 -10.12 -1.70
C ASN A 124 12.22 -8.64 -2.00
N LEU A 125 11.59 -7.95 -1.04
CA LEU A 125 11.52 -6.50 -1.05
C LEU A 125 12.81 -5.95 -0.41
N PRO A 126 13.67 -5.23 -1.15
CA PRO A 126 14.98 -4.78 -0.65
C PRO A 126 14.87 -3.67 0.40
N GLN A 127 13.66 -3.18 0.68
CA GLN A 127 13.42 -2.04 1.55
C GLN A 127 12.11 -2.17 2.33
N ASP A 128 12.10 -1.61 3.54
CA ASP A 128 10.94 -1.58 4.44
C ASP A 128 9.80 -0.66 3.95
N THR A 129 10.03 0.12 2.88
CA THR A 129 9.05 1.05 2.33
C THR A 129 9.24 1.18 0.82
N ILE A 130 8.11 1.20 0.12
CA ILE A 130 8.05 1.28 -1.34
C ILE A 130 6.82 2.09 -1.73
N SER A 131 6.97 3.04 -2.67
CA SER A 131 5.81 3.65 -3.32
C SER A 131 5.10 2.63 -4.22
N THR A 132 3.76 2.61 -4.19
CA THR A 132 2.93 1.69 -4.99
C THR A 132 3.24 1.72 -6.49
N SER A 133 3.65 2.87 -7.02
CA SER A 133 4.10 3.06 -8.42
C SER A 133 5.26 2.14 -8.82
N PHE A 134 6.02 1.62 -7.85
CA PHE A 134 7.18 0.76 -8.10
C PHE A 134 6.91 -0.72 -7.88
N LEU A 135 5.71 -1.12 -7.44
CA LEU A 135 5.39 -2.54 -7.20
C LEU A 135 5.61 -3.40 -8.43
N GLY A 136 5.25 -2.90 -9.62
CA GLY A 136 5.42 -3.62 -10.88
C GLY A 136 6.86 -4.11 -11.11
N THR A 137 7.87 -3.37 -10.63
CA THR A 137 9.28 -3.77 -10.77
C THR A 137 9.62 -5.09 -10.08
N TYR A 138 8.89 -5.47 -9.03
CA TYR A 138 9.04 -6.77 -8.34
C TYR A 138 8.16 -7.84 -8.95
N LEU A 139 6.97 -7.45 -9.42
CA LEU A 139 5.97 -8.40 -9.90
C LEU A 139 6.35 -9.05 -11.23
N PHE A 140 7.05 -8.36 -12.14
CA PHE A 140 7.52 -8.98 -13.39
C PHE A 140 8.51 -10.12 -13.11
N ASP A 141 9.48 -9.91 -12.22
CA ASP A 141 10.42 -10.97 -11.82
C ASP A 141 9.68 -12.10 -11.10
N LEU A 142 8.81 -11.77 -10.13
CA LEU A 142 8.05 -12.77 -9.38
C LEU A 142 7.18 -13.64 -10.31
N ALA A 143 6.58 -13.04 -11.34
CA ALA A 143 5.76 -13.73 -12.34
C ALA A 143 6.59 -14.47 -13.41
N GLY A 144 7.92 -14.34 -13.41
CA GLY A 144 8.80 -15.04 -14.36
C GLY A 144 8.62 -14.57 -15.81
N VAL A 145 8.21 -13.32 -16.02
CA VAL A 145 7.98 -12.72 -17.34
C VAL A 145 9.03 -11.66 -17.66
N ASN A 146 9.21 -11.36 -18.94
CA ASN A 146 10.16 -10.35 -19.38
C ASN A 146 9.80 -8.96 -18.86
N THR A 147 10.69 -8.34 -18.08
CA THR A 147 10.54 -6.96 -17.60
C THR A 147 10.68 -5.96 -18.74
N PRO A 148 9.64 -5.14 -19.03
CA PRO A 148 9.73 -4.08 -20.04
C PRO A 148 10.80 -3.03 -19.69
N LEU A 149 11.37 -2.36 -20.70
CA LEU A 149 12.45 -1.38 -20.50
C LEU A 149 12.07 -0.26 -19.52
N TYR A 150 10.82 0.22 -19.58
CA TYR A 150 10.33 1.21 -18.61
C TYR A 150 10.43 0.71 -17.17
N TYR A 151 10.08 -0.55 -16.90
CA TYR A 151 10.16 -1.11 -15.55
C TYR A 151 11.60 -1.38 -15.11
N LYS A 152 12.54 -1.62 -16.04
CA LYS A 152 13.98 -1.64 -15.71
C LYS A 152 14.47 -0.25 -15.29
N PHE A 153 14.06 0.80 -16.00
CA PHE A 153 14.33 2.18 -15.59
C PHE A 153 13.67 2.52 -14.24
N LEU A 154 12.41 2.10 -14.00
CA LEU A 154 11.77 2.28 -12.69
C LEU A 154 12.52 1.57 -11.57
N GLU A 155 13.13 0.41 -11.86
CA GLU A 155 13.99 -0.27 -10.92
C GLU A 155 15.25 0.56 -10.59
N GLU A 156 15.91 1.14 -11.58
CA GLU A 156 17.03 2.07 -11.36
C GLU A 156 16.60 3.30 -10.54
N PHE A 157 15.43 3.87 -10.85
CA PHE A 157 14.85 5.00 -10.14
C PHE A 157 14.59 4.68 -8.67
N ARG A 158 13.81 3.60 -8.39
CA ARG A 158 13.44 3.22 -7.02
C ARG A 158 14.64 2.78 -6.19
N ASN A 159 15.72 2.29 -6.82
CA ASN A 159 16.96 1.96 -6.11
C ASN A 159 17.62 3.19 -5.49
N LYS A 160 17.28 4.40 -5.97
CA LYS A 160 17.71 5.69 -5.40
C LYS A 160 16.62 6.34 -4.56
N LEU A 161 15.38 6.37 -5.07
CA LEU A 161 14.21 7.03 -4.46
C LEU A 161 13.02 6.04 -4.32
N PRO A 162 13.13 5.07 -3.41
CA PRO A 162 12.12 4.05 -3.13
C PRO A 162 10.79 4.61 -2.62
N GLY A 163 10.85 5.67 -1.81
CA GLY A 163 9.69 6.44 -1.38
C GLY A 163 9.60 7.70 -2.22
N TYR A 164 8.59 7.76 -3.08
CA TYR A 164 8.38 8.86 -4.00
C TYR A 164 6.93 9.32 -3.93
N LYS A 165 6.73 10.51 -3.36
CA LYS A 165 5.44 11.22 -3.28
C LYS A 165 5.67 12.68 -3.67
N MET A 166 4.62 13.37 -4.12
CA MET A 166 4.72 14.79 -4.50
C MET A 166 5.26 15.67 -3.35
N THR A 167 4.88 15.36 -2.11
CA THR A 167 5.22 16.17 -0.92
C THR A 167 6.39 15.64 -0.10
N MET A 168 7.02 14.54 -0.54
CA MET A 168 8.09 13.87 0.21
C MET A 168 8.81 12.85 -0.66
N LYS A 169 10.13 12.83 -0.60
CA LYS A 169 10.99 11.76 -1.12
C LYS A 169 11.67 11.03 0.04
N MET A 170 11.99 9.77 -0.16
CA MET A 170 12.80 8.95 0.72
C MET A 170 13.86 8.24 -0.11
N ASP A 171 15.12 8.36 0.26
CA ASP A 171 16.20 7.62 -0.39
C ASP A 171 16.34 6.19 0.16
N ASN A 172 17.23 5.40 -0.45
CA ASN A 172 17.49 4.01 -0.06
C ASN A 172 18.17 3.83 1.31
N GLN A 173 18.55 4.92 1.98
CA GLN A 173 19.06 4.94 3.35
C GLN A 173 17.96 5.35 4.33
N GLY A 174 16.73 5.59 3.85
CA GLY A 174 15.59 6.01 4.65
C GLY A 174 15.56 7.51 4.96
N LYS A 175 16.48 8.31 4.40
CA LYS A 175 16.50 9.75 4.63
C LYS A 175 15.41 10.45 3.83
N LEU A 176 14.71 11.36 4.49
CA LEU A 176 13.57 12.09 3.93
C LEU A 176 13.99 13.45 3.36
N TYR A 177 13.35 13.82 2.25
CA TYR A 177 13.52 15.11 1.59
C TYR A 177 12.14 15.68 1.21
N LEU A 178 12.02 17.00 1.23
CA LEU A 178 10.85 17.68 0.67
C LEU A 178 10.90 17.61 -0.87
N ASP A 179 12.04 18.02 -1.42
CA ASP A 179 12.35 18.01 -2.85
C ASP A 179 13.42 16.97 -3.17
N THR A 180 13.49 16.54 -4.41
CA THR A 180 14.54 15.62 -4.86
C THR A 180 15.91 16.28 -4.72
N PRO A 181 16.90 15.59 -4.11
CA PRO A 181 18.27 16.11 -4.05
C PRO A 181 18.82 16.48 -5.43
N GLU A 182 19.63 17.53 -5.52
CA GLU A 182 20.21 18.00 -6.78
C GLU A 182 20.94 16.88 -7.54
N SER A 183 21.63 16.00 -6.82
CA SER A 183 22.33 14.82 -7.37
C SER A 183 21.42 13.79 -8.05
N LEU A 184 20.11 13.83 -7.79
CA LEU A 184 19.10 12.93 -8.35
C LEU A 184 18.09 13.67 -9.25
N SER A 185 18.26 14.98 -9.45
CA SER A 185 17.33 15.81 -10.22
C SER A 185 17.20 15.36 -11.68
N GLU A 186 18.31 14.99 -12.33
CA GLU A 186 18.30 14.48 -13.70
C GLU A 186 17.54 13.15 -13.80
N LEU A 187 17.73 12.26 -12.83
CA LEU A 187 17.03 10.97 -12.78
C LEU A 187 15.50 11.17 -12.59
N GLU A 188 15.09 12.12 -11.75
CA GLU A 188 13.68 12.51 -11.63
C GLU A 188 13.13 13.14 -12.91
N ASN A 189 13.91 13.98 -13.58
CA ASN A 189 13.51 14.58 -14.85
C ASN A 189 13.27 13.51 -15.93
N GLN A 190 14.17 12.53 -16.04
CA GLN A 190 14.00 11.39 -16.94
C GLN A 190 12.74 10.59 -16.61
N TYR A 191 12.48 10.30 -15.33
CA TYR A 191 11.26 9.62 -14.90
C TYR A 191 10.01 10.40 -15.32
N ARG A 192 9.99 11.71 -15.11
CA ARG A 192 8.86 12.58 -15.49
C ARG A 192 8.65 12.62 -17.01
N LEU A 193 9.73 12.73 -17.79
CA LEU A 193 9.67 12.75 -19.25
C LEU A 193 9.16 11.43 -19.81
N LEU A 194 9.66 10.29 -19.31
CA LEU A 194 9.19 8.96 -19.71
C LEU A 194 7.71 8.75 -19.36
N GLN A 195 7.28 9.15 -18.15
CA GLN A 195 5.86 9.10 -17.79
C GLN A 195 4.99 9.96 -18.70
N TYR A 196 5.45 11.18 -18.99
CA TYR A 196 4.73 12.06 -19.90
C TYR A 196 4.61 11.46 -21.30
N ASP A 197 5.69 10.92 -21.85
CA ASP A 197 5.69 10.37 -23.20
C ASP A 197 4.82 9.11 -23.32
N LEU A 198 4.85 8.23 -22.31
CA LEU A 198 4.00 7.04 -22.25
C LEU A 198 2.50 7.37 -22.18
N LEU A 199 2.12 8.45 -21.49
CA LEU A 199 0.71 8.83 -21.29
C LEU A 199 0.17 9.77 -22.37
N PHE A 200 0.99 10.71 -22.83
CA PHE A 200 0.56 11.84 -23.65
C PHE A 200 1.45 12.11 -24.87
N GLY A 201 2.60 11.44 -24.97
CA GLY A 201 3.57 11.66 -26.04
C GLY A 201 3.42 10.68 -27.20
N LYS A 202 4.56 10.26 -27.76
CA LYS A 202 4.60 9.50 -29.02
C LYS A 202 5.12 8.07 -28.89
N GLN A 203 5.64 7.68 -27.72
CA GLN A 203 6.20 6.36 -27.39
C GLN A 203 7.47 6.00 -28.17
#